data_AF-A0A2D3LH90-F1
#
_entry.id   AF-A0A2D3LH90-F1
#
_cell.length_a   1.000
_cell.length_b   1.000
_cell.length_c   1.000
_cell.angle_alpha   90.00
_cell.angle_beta   90.00
_cell.angle_gamma   90.00
#
_symmetry.space_group_name_H-M   'P 1'
#
loop_
_entity.id
_entity.type
_entity.pdbx_description
1 polymer ?
#
loop_
_entity_poly.entity_id
_entity_poly.type
_entity_poly.pdbx_seq_one_letter_code
_entity_poly.pdbx_strand_id
1 'polypeptide(L)'
;MEITVAYLQEAFRKYNEEIFGNTLPIPNLKVSNAKRRLGSMHCRIQKTWGKMHRSFTIVVSSYYDVPLSLIEDTLIHEMIHYEIAYKKLKDTSAHGTLFRQRMDEINRKHHRNITISKRMTDYAPRKNDPTETYLVLAIEMNDGSHLLSSVARTVLADLERQIKRVEKISNFCWYVTQNAYFRNFPKVRTLRARSVSAEVFSNLTAQMTPVRDKNGWVETL
;
A
#
# COMPACT_ATOMS: atom_id res chain seq x y z
N MET A 1 0.43 -9.83 -18.79
CA MET A 1 1.48 -8.88 -19.21
C MET A 1 2.29 -8.45 -17.99
N GLU A 2 3.62 -8.55 -18.05
CA GLU A 2 4.51 -8.10 -16.98
C GLU A 2 4.79 -6.59 -17.13
N ILE A 3 4.66 -5.82 -16.05
CA ILE A 3 4.98 -4.40 -16.05
C ILE A 3 6.49 -4.26 -15.85
N THR A 4 7.19 -3.75 -16.87
CA THR A 4 8.64 -3.55 -16.86
C THR A 4 8.99 -2.06 -16.86
N VAL A 5 10.25 -1.73 -16.51
CA VAL A 5 10.73 -0.34 -16.61
C VAL A 5 10.71 0.15 -18.06
N ALA A 6 11.04 -0.72 -19.03
CA ALA A 6 10.98 -0.37 -20.45
C ALA A 6 9.56 0.01 -20.89
N TYR A 7 8.56 -0.79 -20.49
CA TYR A 7 7.16 -0.45 -20.74
C TYR A 7 6.77 0.91 -20.12
N LEU A 8 7.16 1.17 -18.87
CA LEU A 8 6.89 2.45 -18.23
C LEU A 8 7.57 3.62 -18.94
N GLN A 9 8.77 3.43 -19.50
CA GLN A 9 9.48 4.47 -20.28
C GLN A 9 8.75 4.79 -21.58
N GLU A 10 8.27 3.78 -22.30
CA GLU A 10 7.48 3.95 -23.52
C GLU A 10 6.14 4.62 -23.22
N ALA A 11 5.41 4.12 -22.23
CA ALA A 11 4.15 4.71 -21.80
C ALA A 11 4.34 6.17 -21.32
N PHE A 12 5.41 6.46 -20.57
CA PHE A 12 5.71 7.82 -20.15
C PHE A 12 5.94 8.74 -21.35
N ARG A 13 6.76 8.32 -22.34
CA ARG A 13 7.02 9.13 -23.55
C ARG A 13 5.73 9.39 -24.32
N LYS A 14 4.94 8.34 -24.55
CA LYS A 14 3.62 8.44 -25.20
C LYS A 14 2.73 9.47 -24.50
N TYR A 15 2.54 9.35 -23.19
CA TYR A 15 1.64 10.27 -22.48
C TYR A 15 2.24 11.66 -22.30
N ASN A 16 3.56 11.79 -22.23
CA ASN A 16 4.20 13.10 -22.21
C ASN A 16 3.92 13.86 -23.52
N GLU A 17 3.99 13.17 -24.65
CA GLU A 17 3.63 13.71 -25.96
C GLU A 17 2.13 14.02 -26.05
N GLU A 18 1.28 13.03 -25.80
CA GLU A 18 -0.18 13.14 -25.99
C GLU A 18 -0.85 14.12 -25.02
N ILE A 19 -0.37 14.24 -23.77
CA ILE A 19 -1.08 14.90 -22.67
C ILE A 19 -0.32 16.09 -22.08
N PHE A 20 1.02 15.97 -21.98
CA PHE A 20 1.86 16.95 -21.29
C PHE A 20 2.72 17.81 -22.24
N GLY A 21 2.45 17.73 -23.55
CA GLY A 21 3.08 18.56 -24.59
C GLY A 21 4.59 18.42 -24.66
N ASN A 22 5.13 17.23 -24.37
CA ASN A 22 6.56 16.94 -24.28
C ASN A 22 7.34 17.84 -23.29
N THR A 23 6.66 18.43 -22.29
CA THR A 23 7.29 19.38 -21.35
C THR A 23 7.96 18.71 -20.15
N LEU A 24 7.70 17.42 -19.90
CA LEU A 24 8.25 16.70 -18.75
C LEU A 24 9.49 15.90 -19.17
N PRO A 25 10.68 16.16 -18.59
CA PRO A 25 11.83 15.27 -18.75
C PRO A 25 11.53 13.87 -18.21
N ILE A 26 12.22 12.85 -18.70
CA ILE A 26 12.01 11.49 -18.18
C ILE A 26 12.49 11.40 -16.71
N PRO A 27 11.63 11.04 -15.75
CA PRO A 27 12.06 10.84 -14.36
C PRO A 27 12.69 9.46 -14.19
N ASN A 28 13.21 9.17 -12.98
CA ASN A 28 13.59 7.80 -12.65
C ASN A 28 12.33 6.93 -12.57
N LEU A 29 12.18 5.98 -13.50
CA LEU A 29 11.04 5.06 -13.52
C LEU A 29 11.40 3.75 -12.85
N LYS A 30 10.52 3.25 -11.97
CA LYS A 30 10.73 2.00 -11.24
C LYS A 30 9.45 1.16 -11.21
N VAL A 31 9.65 -0.16 -11.23
CA VAL A 31 8.62 -1.13 -10.89
C VAL A 31 8.87 -1.63 -9.47
N SER A 32 7.82 -1.72 -8.66
CA SER A 32 7.89 -2.25 -7.29
C SER A 32 6.84 -3.34 -7.07
N ASN A 33 6.93 -4.00 -5.92
CA ASN A 33 5.93 -4.99 -5.48
C ASN A 33 5.07 -4.47 -4.31
N ALA A 34 4.65 -3.20 -4.37
CA ALA A 34 3.97 -2.53 -3.25
C ALA A 34 2.48 -2.92 -3.16
N LYS A 35 2.06 -3.44 -1.99
CA LYS A 35 0.66 -3.85 -1.71
C LYS A 35 -0.27 -2.70 -1.24
N ARG A 36 0.22 -1.48 -1.06
CA ARG A 36 -0.57 -0.39 -0.45
C ARG A 36 -0.97 0.72 -1.42
N ARG A 37 -0.43 0.70 -2.63
CA ARG A 37 -0.61 1.72 -3.66
C ARG A 37 -0.24 1.14 -5.03
N LEU A 38 -0.90 1.60 -6.07
CA LEU A 38 -0.55 1.28 -7.46
C LEU A 38 0.58 2.16 -7.98
N GLY A 39 0.67 3.40 -7.52
CA GLY A 39 1.65 4.38 -7.99
C GLY A 39 2.22 5.23 -6.87
N SER A 40 3.35 5.89 -7.13
CA SER A 40 3.81 7.03 -6.35
C SER A 40 4.85 7.86 -7.09
N MET A 41 4.77 9.18 -6.94
CA MET A 41 5.78 10.15 -7.33
C MET A 41 6.55 10.65 -6.11
N HIS A 42 7.88 10.70 -6.22
CA HIS A 42 8.78 11.20 -5.20
C HIS A 42 9.67 12.31 -5.77
N CYS A 43 9.80 13.41 -5.01
CA CYS A 43 10.80 14.45 -5.27
C CYS A 43 11.85 14.42 -4.16
N ARG A 44 13.11 14.15 -4.53
CA ARG A 44 14.25 14.26 -3.62
C ARG A 44 14.97 15.57 -3.89
N ILE A 45 15.18 16.35 -2.83
CA ILE A 45 15.91 17.60 -2.87
C ILE A 45 17.28 17.38 -2.23
N GLN A 46 18.35 17.76 -2.93
CA GLN A 46 19.72 17.72 -2.44
C GLN A 46 20.37 19.08 -2.62
N LYS A 47 21.14 19.54 -1.63
CA LYS A 47 21.91 20.77 -1.72
C LYS A 47 23.39 20.41 -1.85
N THR A 48 24.01 20.81 -2.95
CA THR A 48 25.42 20.55 -3.23
C THR A 48 26.07 21.86 -3.63
N TRP A 49 27.13 22.28 -2.93
CA TRP A 49 27.84 23.55 -3.19
C TRP A 49 26.91 24.77 -3.30
N GLY A 50 25.91 24.85 -2.41
CA GLY A 50 24.92 25.94 -2.41
C GLY A 50 23.81 25.81 -3.45
N LYS A 51 23.94 24.93 -4.46
CA LYS A 51 22.92 24.68 -5.49
C LYS A 51 21.93 23.60 -5.06
N MET A 52 20.65 23.85 -5.33
CA MET A 52 19.58 22.90 -5.03
C MET A 52 19.27 22.04 -6.26
N HIS A 53 19.49 20.74 -6.13
CA HIS A 53 19.20 19.72 -7.13
C HIS A 53 17.92 18.99 -6.75
N ARG A 54 17.03 18.79 -7.73
CA ARG A 54 15.80 17.99 -7.56
C ARG A 54 15.88 16.78 -8.46
N SER A 55 15.68 15.59 -7.89
CA SER A 55 15.49 14.37 -8.65
C SER A 55 14.08 13.83 -8.44
N PHE A 56 13.47 13.37 -9.52
CA PHE A 56 12.11 12.87 -9.53
C PHE A 56 12.12 11.36 -9.79
N THR A 57 11.25 10.64 -9.10
CA THR A 57 11.06 9.20 -9.27
C THR A 57 9.58 8.90 -9.35
N ILE A 58 9.16 8.16 -10.36
CA ILE A 58 7.82 7.57 -10.44
C ILE A 58 7.97 6.06 -10.27
N VAL A 59 7.17 5.48 -9.38
CA VAL A 59 7.16 4.05 -9.09
C VAL A 59 5.76 3.51 -9.34
N VAL A 60 5.66 2.42 -10.09
CA VAL A 60 4.40 1.70 -10.32
C VAL A 60 4.50 0.30 -9.72
N SER A 61 3.44 -0.16 -9.07
CA SER A 61 3.37 -1.50 -8.46
C SER A 61 2.92 -2.53 -9.50
N SER A 62 3.67 -3.63 -9.61
CA SER A 62 3.29 -4.81 -10.41
C SER A 62 2.54 -5.88 -9.60
N TYR A 63 2.25 -5.60 -8.31
CA TYR A 63 1.66 -6.57 -7.38
C TYR A 63 0.28 -7.06 -7.81
N TYR A 64 -0.57 -6.18 -8.35
CA TYR A 64 -1.97 -6.49 -8.65
C TYR A 64 -2.19 -6.98 -10.08
N ASP A 65 -3.15 -7.90 -10.25
CA ASP A 65 -3.67 -8.28 -11.56
C ASP A 65 -4.76 -7.31 -11.97
N VAL A 66 -4.37 -6.32 -12.76
CA VAL A 66 -5.24 -5.22 -13.15
C VAL A 66 -5.09 -4.96 -14.64
N PRO A 67 -6.15 -4.45 -15.30
CA PRO A 67 -6.08 -4.12 -16.71
C PRO A 67 -5.01 -3.05 -16.95
N LEU A 68 -4.45 -3.08 -18.16
CA LEU A 68 -3.38 -2.16 -18.53
C LEU A 68 -3.81 -0.69 -18.45
N SER A 69 -5.05 -0.38 -18.83
CA SER A 69 -5.64 0.95 -18.69
C SER A 69 -5.53 1.49 -17.26
N LEU A 70 -5.64 0.64 -16.25
CA LEU A 70 -5.48 1.06 -14.85
C LEU A 70 -4.03 1.39 -14.50
N ILE A 71 -3.07 0.65 -15.06
CA ILE A 71 -1.65 0.92 -14.90
C ILE A 71 -1.29 2.25 -15.56
N GLU A 72 -1.81 2.51 -16.75
CA GLU A 72 -1.61 3.76 -17.48
C GLU A 72 -2.27 4.95 -16.76
N ASP A 73 -3.52 4.82 -16.32
CA ASP A 73 -4.21 5.86 -15.54
C ASP A 73 -3.45 6.17 -14.25
N THR A 74 -2.85 5.15 -13.62
CA THR A 74 -1.96 5.33 -12.47
C THR A 74 -0.68 6.07 -12.85
N LEU A 75 -0.05 5.71 -13.96
CA LEU A 75 1.15 6.41 -14.44
C LEU A 75 0.83 7.89 -14.71
N ILE A 76 -0.28 8.19 -15.39
CA ILE A 76 -0.71 9.57 -15.68
C ILE A 76 -1.04 10.32 -14.38
N HIS A 77 -1.67 9.68 -13.39
CA HIS A 77 -1.85 10.24 -12.05
C HIS A 77 -0.52 10.72 -11.45
N GLU A 78 0.51 9.87 -11.48
CA GLU A 78 1.84 10.23 -10.98
C GLU A 78 2.53 11.28 -11.85
N MET A 79 2.24 11.34 -13.15
CA MET A 79 2.73 12.39 -14.05
C MET A 79 2.10 13.76 -13.75
N ILE A 80 0.85 13.83 -13.27
CA ILE A 80 0.24 15.10 -12.80
C ILE A 80 0.98 15.60 -11.56
N HIS A 81 1.23 14.73 -10.58
CA HIS A 81 2.07 15.09 -9.42
C HIS A 81 3.44 15.58 -9.87
N TYR A 82 4.04 14.87 -10.83
CA TYR A 82 5.34 15.23 -11.37
C TYR A 82 5.33 16.60 -12.07
N GLU A 83 4.33 16.89 -12.90
CA GLU A 83 4.16 18.18 -13.58
C GLU A 83 4.11 19.33 -12.57
N ILE A 84 3.27 19.21 -11.54
CA ILE A 84 3.13 20.21 -10.48
C ILE A 84 4.48 20.45 -9.78
N ALA A 85 5.17 19.38 -9.40
CA ALA A 85 6.44 19.47 -8.70
C ALA A 85 7.60 19.99 -9.57
N TYR A 86 7.65 19.58 -10.84
CA TYR A 86 8.67 19.97 -11.82
C TYR A 86 8.54 21.44 -12.20
N LYS A 87 7.32 21.89 -12.52
CA LYS A 87 6.99 23.29 -12.83
C LYS A 87 6.95 24.19 -11.59
N LYS A 88 7.19 23.63 -10.39
CA LYS A 88 7.20 24.34 -9.09
C LYS A 88 5.87 25.05 -8.79
N LEU A 89 4.77 24.48 -9.24
CA LEU A 89 3.44 25.02 -8.99
C LEU A 89 3.06 24.76 -7.52
N LYS A 90 2.35 25.71 -6.91
CA LYS A 90 1.84 25.58 -5.55
C LYS A 90 0.40 25.11 -5.61
N ASP A 91 0.17 23.86 -5.20
CA ASP A 91 -1.19 23.33 -4.99
C ASP A 91 -1.62 23.49 -3.53
N THR A 92 -2.91 23.30 -3.26
CA THR A 92 -3.55 23.42 -1.94
C THR A 92 -3.39 22.17 -1.08
N SER A 93 -3.18 21.00 -1.70
CA SER A 93 -2.86 19.73 -1.06
C SER A 93 -2.25 18.77 -2.10
N ALA A 94 -1.95 17.52 -1.73
CA ALA A 94 -1.47 16.52 -2.69
C ALA A 94 -2.44 16.32 -3.87
N HIS A 95 -3.75 16.33 -3.62
CA HIS A 95 -4.79 16.28 -4.66
C HIS A 95 -5.66 17.54 -4.56
N GLY A 96 -5.01 18.70 -4.58
CA GLY A 96 -5.66 20.00 -4.45
C GLY A 96 -6.33 20.47 -5.74
N THR A 97 -6.66 21.75 -5.78
CA THR A 97 -7.30 22.41 -6.92
C THR A 97 -6.57 22.17 -8.24
N LEU A 98 -5.24 22.34 -8.28
CA LEU A 98 -4.49 22.18 -9.53
C LEU A 98 -4.48 20.73 -10.01
N PHE A 99 -4.23 19.79 -9.10
CA PHE A 99 -4.28 18.37 -9.41
C PHE A 99 -5.64 17.97 -9.99
N ARG A 100 -6.73 18.37 -9.32
CA ARG A 100 -8.10 18.00 -9.73
C ARG A 100 -8.48 18.59 -11.07
N GLN A 101 -8.19 19.87 -11.27
CA GLN A 101 -8.43 20.53 -12.56
C GLN A 101 -7.69 19.80 -13.69
N ARG A 102 -6.42 19.45 -13.46
CA ARG A 102 -5.61 18.74 -14.46
C ARG A 102 -6.13 17.33 -14.71
N MET A 103 -6.51 16.60 -13.66
CA MET A 103 -7.12 15.28 -13.75
C MET A 103 -8.44 15.31 -14.55
N ASP A 104 -9.33 16.25 -14.24
CA ASP A 104 -10.63 16.37 -14.90
C ASP A 104 -10.47 16.76 -16.38
N GLU A 105 -9.54 17.67 -16.69
CA GLU A 105 -9.17 18.00 -18.06
C GLU A 105 -8.72 16.75 -18.83
N ILE A 106 -7.80 15.98 -18.25
CA ILE A 106 -7.26 14.77 -18.89
C ILE A 106 -8.34 13.72 -19.11
N ASN A 107 -9.16 13.45 -18.09
CA ASN A 107 -10.26 12.49 -18.20
C ASN A 107 -11.23 12.86 -19.32
N ARG A 108 -11.61 14.14 -19.45
CA ARG A 108 -12.51 14.60 -20.51
C ARG A 108 -11.87 14.57 -21.90
N LYS A 109 -10.65 15.06 -22.05
CA LYS A 109 -10.00 15.22 -23.37
C LYS A 109 -9.42 13.93 -23.92
N HIS A 110 -8.93 13.04 -23.06
CA HIS A 110 -8.20 11.83 -23.45
C HIS A 110 -8.94 10.54 -23.09
N HIS A 111 -10.21 10.62 -22.70
CA HIS A 111 -11.08 9.48 -22.35
C HIS A 111 -10.44 8.55 -21.30
N ARG A 112 -9.85 9.15 -20.26
CA ARG A 112 -9.20 8.45 -19.14
C ARG A 112 -10.11 8.37 -17.92
N ASN A 113 -9.78 7.47 -16.99
CA ASN A 113 -10.51 7.27 -15.73
C ASN A 113 -9.57 7.41 -14.51
N ILE A 114 -8.84 8.52 -14.49
CA ILE A 114 -7.94 8.88 -13.39
C ILE A 114 -8.79 9.31 -12.21
N THR A 115 -8.42 8.84 -11.01
CA THR A 115 -9.09 9.17 -9.75
C THR A 115 -8.06 9.57 -8.71
N ILE A 116 -8.49 10.30 -7.68
CA ILE A 116 -7.64 10.73 -6.56
C ILE A 116 -7.25 9.57 -5.63
N SER A 117 -8.06 8.51 -5.59
CA SER A 117 -7.88 7.40 -4.66
C SER A 117 -8.46 6.12 -5.22
N LYS A 118 -7.77 4.99 -4.99
CA LYS A 118 -8.30 3.65 -5.24
C LYS A 118 -8.14 2.78 -4.01
N ARG A 119 -9.13 1.92 -3.77
CA ARG A 119 -9.06 0.92 -2.71
C ARG A 119 -8.33 -0.30 -3.24
N MET A 120 -7.17 -0.58 -2.66
CA MET A 120 -6.34 -1.71 -3.09
C MET A 120 -6.95 -3.08 -2.75
N THR A 121 -7.91 -3.10 -1.83
CA THR A 121 -8.69 -4.29 -1.44
C THR A 121 -9.52 -4.86 -2.58
N ASP A 122 -9.78 -4.06 -3.61
CA ASP A 122 -10.69 -4.41 -4.70
C ASP A 122 -9.97 -5.20 -5.80
N TYR A 123 -8.64 -5.35 -5.70
CA TYR A 123 -7.81 -5.99 -6.71
C TYR A 123 -7.13 -7.24 -6.17
N ALA A 124 -7.18 -8.32 -6.95
CA ALA A 124 -6.44 -9.53 -6.66
C ALA A 124 -4.95 -9.35 -6.96
N PRO A 125 -4.05 -10.02 -6.23
CA PRO A 125 -2.64 -10.04 -6.58
C PRO A 125 -2.41 -10.81 -7.89
N ARG A 126 -1.45 -10.35 -8.69
CA ARG A 126 -0.99 -10.98 -9.94
C ARG A 126 -0.39 -12.36 -9.72
N LYS A 127 0.32 -12.53 -8.61
CA LYS A 127 0.82 -13.83 -8.15
C LYS A 127 0.12 -14.16 -6.86
N ASN A 128 -0.61 -15.26 -6.85
CA ASN A 128 -1.14 -15.83 -5.62
C ASN A 128 -0.06 -16.75 -5.03
N ASP A 129 0.39 -16.46 -3.81
CA ASP A 129 1.29 -17.35 -3.08
C ASP A 129 0.44 -18.13 -2.07
N PRO A 130 0.10 -19.40 -2.36
CA PRO A 130 -0.70 -20.23 -1.46
C PRO A 130 0.07 -20.59 -0.18
N THR A 131 1.39 -20.35 -0.13
CA THR A 131 2.23 -20.61 1.04
C THR A 131 2.41 -19.38 1.93
N GLU A 132 1.87 -18.21 1.53
CA GLU A 132 1.99 -16.98 2.32
C GLU A 132 1.26 -17.15 3.66
N THR A 133 2.03 -17.13 4.74
CA THR A 133 1.53 -17.23 6.12
C THR A 133 1.51 -15.87 6.82
N TYR A 134 0.51 -15.69 7.67
CA TYR A 134 0.32 -14.50 8.49
C TYR A 134 0.43 -14.87 9.96
N LEU A 135 1.30 -14.17 10.70
CA LEU A 135 1.25 -14.16 12.16
C LEU A 135 0.13 -13.20 12.57
N VAL A 136 -0.86 -13.69 13.30
CA VAL A 136 -2.03 -12.94 13.70
C VAL A 136 -2.05 -12.79 15.21
N LEU A 137 -2.30 -11.57 15.67
CA LEU A 137 -2.62 -11.26 17.05
C LEU A 137 -4.12 -11.01 17.17
N ALA A 138 -4.80 -11.85 17.94
CA ALA A 138 -6.21 -11.71 18.28
C ALA A 138 -6.34 -11.17 19.70
N ILE A 139 -7.17 -10.14 19.89
CA ILE A 139 -7.32 -9.43 21.15
C ILE A 139 -8.80 -9.29 21.46
N GLU A 140 -9.16 -9.61 22.70
CA GLU A 140 -10.45 -9.31 23.30
C GLU A 140 -10.24 -8.19 24.33
N MET A 141 -11.10 -7.18 24.27
CA MET A 141 -11.06 -6.03 25.17
C MET A 141 -12.08 -6.21 26.29
N ASN A 142 -11.88 -5.54 27.42
CA ASN A 142 -12.81 -5.58 28.56
C ASN A 142 -14.21 -5.03 28.22
N ASP A 143 -14.33 -4.20 27.20
CA ASP A 143 -15.61 -3.66 26.71
C ASP A 143 -16.35 -4.60 25.73
N GLY A 144 -15.82 -5.81 25.52
CA GLY A 144 -16.36 -6.80 24.58
C GLY A 144 -15.97 -6.57 23.12
N SER A 145 -15.16 -5.55 22.81
CA SER A 145 -14.68 -5.34 21.46
C SER A 145 -13.57 -6.34 21.08
N HIS A 146 -13.60 -6.76 19.82
CA HIS A 146 -12.67 -7.74 19.27
C HIS A 146 -11.75 -7.10 18.24
N LEU A 147 -10.45 -7.37 18.35
CA LEU A 147 -9.44 -6.81 17.47
C LEU A 147 -8.55 -7.89 16.85
N LEU A 148 -8.18 -7.70 15.59
CA LEU A 148 -7.25 -8.57 14.87
C LEU A 148 -6.11 -7.76 14.25
N SER A 149 -4.90 -8.33 14.26
CA SER A 149 -3.73 -7.72 13.62
C SER A 149 -2.87 -8.75 12.89
N SER A 150 -2.31 -8.37 11.74
CA SER A 150 -1.26 -9.13 11.06
C SER A 150 0.08 -8.55 11.47
N VAL A 151 0.97 -9.36 12.05
CA VAL A 151 2.16 -8.90 12.77
C VAL A 151 3.43 -9.37 12.07
N ALA A 152 4.47 -8.53 12.07
CA ALA A 152 5.80 -8.97 11.64
C ALA A 152 6.38 -9.96 12.65
N ARG A 153 6.77 -11.15 12.18
CA ARG A 153 7.33 -12.22 13.02
C ARG A 153 8.50 -11.74 13.91
N THR A 154 9.32 -10.83 13.39
CA THR A 154 10.50 -10.27 14.07
C THR A 154 10.18 -9.48 15.34
N VAL A 155 8.93 -9.05 15.57
CA VAL A 155 8.54 -8.26 16.75
C VAL A 155 7.64 -9.01 17.73
N LEU A 156 7.43 -10.32 17.53
CA LEU A 156 6.50 -11.12 18.35
C LEU A 156 6.82 -10.98 19.85
N ALA A 157 8.07 -11.24 20.25
CA ALA A 157 8.47 -11.22 21.65
C ALA A 157 8.32 -9.84 22.31
N ASP A 158 8.51 -8.76 21.53
CA ASP A 158 8.34 -7.40 22.00
C ASP A 158 6.87 -7.05 22.23
N LEU A 159 6.01 -7.37 21.26
CA LEU A 159 4.57 -7.14 21.37
C LEU A 159 3.91 -8.00 22.44
N GLU A 160 4.35 -9.25 22.61
CA GLU A 160 3.96 -10.13 23.72
C GLU A 160 4.19 -9.48 25.08
N ARG A 161 5.33 -8.82 25.27
CA ARG A 161 5.64 -8.12 26.53
C ARG A 161 4.80 -6.87 26.71
N GLN A 162 4.53 -6.14 25.63
CA GLN A 162 3.72 -4.92 25.67
C GLN A 162 2.26 -5.24 25.96
N ILE A 163 1.68 -6.24 25.29
CA ILE A 163 0.24 -6.54 25.40
C ILE A 163 -0.15 -6.99 26.81
N LYS A 164 0.73 -7.75 27.50
CA LYS A 164 0.55 -8.17 28.90
C LYS A 164 0.46 -7.01 29.90
N ARG A 165 0.88 -5.80 29.50
CA ARG A 165 0.84 -4.59 30.35
C ARG A 165 -0.40 -3.73 30.09
N VAL A 166 -1.24 -4.11 29.13
CA VAL A 166 -2.42 -3.32 28.77
C VAL A 166 -3.62 -3.82 29.56
N GLU A 167 -3.99 -3.08 30.61
CA GLU A 167 -5.08 -3.44 31.54
C GLU A 167 -6.46 -3.55 30.87
N LYS A 168 -6.66 -2.88 29.72
CA LYS A 168 -7.92 -2.89 28.98
C LYS A 168 -8.17 -4.17 28.18
N ILE A 169 -7.16 -5.05 28.07
CA ILE A 169 -7.24 -6.30 27.33
C ILE A 169 -7.66 -7.40 28.29
N SER A 170 -8.79 -8.05 28.00
CA SER A 170 -9.28 -9.18 28.78
C SER A 170 -8.55 -10.46 28.40
N ASN A 171 -8.29 -10.65 27.11
CA ASN A 171 -7.63 -11.84 26.59
C ASN A 171 -6.89 -11.54 25.29
N PHE A 172 -5.85 -12.32 24.99
CA PHE A 172 -5.20 -12.29 23.68
C PHE A 172 -4.61 -13.64 23.32
N CYS A 173 -4.51 -13.92 22.02
CA CYS A 173 -3.88 -15.14 21.51
C CYS A 173 -3.12 -14.86 20.20
N TRP A 174 -2.04 -15.62 19.99
CA TRP A 174 -1.25 -15.59 18.77
C TRP A 174 -1.60 -16.77 17.89
N TYR A 175 -1.81 -16.50 16.61
CA TYR A 175 -2.16 -17.48 15.61
C TYR A 175 -1.26 -17.40 14.38
N VAL A 176 -1.17 -18.49 13.64
CA VAL A 176 -0.67 -18.53 12.27
C VAL A 176 -1.79 -19.01 11.36
N THR A 177 -1.91 -18.38 10.20
CA THR A 177 -2.90 -18.75 9.20
C THR A 177 -2.39 -18.47 7.79
N GLN A 178 -2.93 -19.18 6.81
CA GLN A 178 -2.78 -18.87 5.38
C GLN A 178 -4.01 -18.15 4.81
N ASN A 179 -5.00 -17.81 5.65
CA ASN A 179 -6.24 -17.18 5.23
C ASN A 179 -5.97 -15.81 4.58
N ALA A 180 -6.40 -15.67 3.32
CA ALA A 180 -6.19 -14.47 2.50
C ALA A 180 -6.86 -13.21 3.07
N TYR A 181 -7.78 -13.33 4.05
CA TYR A 181 -8.34 -12.20 4.79
C TYR A 181 -7.25 -11.25 5.33
N PHE A 182 -6.12 -11.80 5.80
CA PHE A 182 -5.01 -11.02 6.36
C PHE A 182 -4.07 -10.42 5.33
N ARG A 183 -4.22 -10.72 4.03
CA ARG A 183 -3.41 -10.15 2.94
C ARG A 183 -3.44 -8.63 2.91
N ASN A 184 -4.61 -8.07 3.18
CA ASN A 184 -4.87 -6.63 3.16
C ASN A 184 -4.65 -5.96 4.53
N PHE A 185 -4.18 -6.71 5.51
CA PHE A 185 -3.75 -6.16 6.79
C PHE A 185 -2.31 -5.66 6.65
N PRO A 186 -2.00 -4.45 7.13
CA PRO A 186 -0.60 -4.05 7.24
C PRO A 186 0.09 -5.02 8.18
N LYS A 187 1.28 -5.50 7.80
CA LYS A 187 2.14 -6.27 8.69
C LYS A 187 2.74 -5.33 9.74
N VAL A 188 2.07 -5.19 10.88
CA VAL A 188 2.41 -4.20 11.91
C VAL A 188 3.65 -4.61 12.69
N ARG A 189 4.35 -3.61 13.23
CA ARG A 189 5.52 -3.77 14.11
C ARG A 189 5.31 -3.17 15.49
N THR A 190 4.10 -2.67 15.75
CA THR A 190 3.68 -1.98 16.96
C THR A 190 2.30 -2.48 17.35
N LEU A 191 1.87 -2.27 18.60
CA LEU A 191 0.58 -2.72 19.09
C LEU A 191 -0.56 -1.91 18.42
N ARG A 192 -0.96 -2.37 17.24
CA ARG A 192 -2.04 -1.83 16.42
C ARG A 192 -2.88 -3.00 15.92
N ALA A 193 -4.19 -2.88 16.01
CA ALA A 193 -5.12 -3.88 15.54
C ALA A 193 -6.34 -3.21 14.90
N ARG A 194 -7.08 -3.96 14.08
CA ARG A 194 -8.35 -3.52 13.49
C ARG A 194 -9.48 -4.11 14.31
N SER A 195 -10.49 -3.30 14.60
CA SER A 195 -11.74 -3.80 15.16
C SER A 195 -12.50 -4.64 14.14
N VAL A 196 -13.07 -5.74 14.59
CA VAL A 196 -13.92 -6.66 13.83
C VAL A 196 -15.15 -7.01 14.65
N SER A 197 -16.21 -7.49 14.01
CA SER A 197 -17.37 -8.01 14.72
C SER A 197 -17.01 -9.29 15.50
N ALA A 198 -17.75 -9.59 16.55
CA ALA A 198 -17.58 -10.83 17.32
C ALA A 198 -17.73 -12.07 16.43
N GLU A 199 -18.67 -12.06 15.49
CA GLU A 199 -18.86 -13.14 14.51
C GLU A 199 -17.62 -13.35 13.65
N VAL A 200 -17.07 -12.29 13.07
CA VAL A 200 -15.85 -12.36 12.24
C VAL A 200 -14.67 -12.84 13.08
N PHE A 201 -14.54 -12.36 14.32
CA PHE A 201 -13.49 -12.78 15.24
C PHE A 201 -13.54 -14.29 15.48
N SER A 202 -14.67 -14.80 15.96
CA SER A 202 -14.87 -16.22 16.29
C SER A 202 -14.69 -17.12 15.07
N ASN A 203 -15.28 -16.74 13.93
CA ASN A 203 -15.17 -17.52 12.69
C ASN A 203 -13.71 -17.61 12.21
N LEU A 204 -12.97 -16.50 12.29
CA LEU A 204 -11.58 -16.46 11.85
C LEU A 204 -10.68 -17.23 12.81
N THR A 205 -10.73 -16.97 14.12
CA THR A 205 -9.82 -17.59 15.10
C THR A 205 -10.00 -19.10 15.21
N ALA A 206 -11.22 -19.62 15.01
CA ALA A 206 -11.50 -21.05 14.97
C ALA A 206 -10.79 -21.81 13.83
N GLN A 207 -10.41 -21.10 12.76
CA GLN A 207 -9.75 -21.68 11.59
C GLN A 207 -8.22 -21.48 11.60
N MET A 208 -7.66 -20.84 12.63
CA MET A 208 -6.21 -20.58 12.70
C MET A 208 -5.50 -21.50 13.67
N THR A 209 -4.22 -21.74 13.40
CA THR A 209 -3.36 -22.54 14.29
C THR A 209 -2.77 -21.65 15.37
N PRO A 210 -3.01 -21.93 16.67
CA PRO A 210 -2.39 -21.14 17.74
C PRO A 210 -0.88 -21.36 17.78
N VAL A 211 -0.11 -20.28 17.95
CA VAL A 211 1.37 -20.29 18.05
C VAL A 211 1.83 -20.59 19.47
N ARG A 212 1.02 -20.18 20.45
CA ARG A 212 1.26 -20.41 21.87
C ARG A 212 -0.01 -20.95 22.47
N ASP A 213 0.02 -22.19 22.95
CA ASP A 213 -1.02 -22.72 23.80
C ASP A 213 -0.82 -22.25 25.25
N LYS A 214 -1.74 -22.66 26.13
CA LYS A 214 -1.71 -22.34 27.57
C LYS A 214 -0.51 -22.97 28.30
N ASN A 215 0.26 -23.85 27.64
CA ASN A 215 1.35 -24.64 28.21
C ASN A 215 2.74 -24.31 27.63
N GLY A 216 2.82 -23.38 26.68
CA GLY A 216 4.08 -22.91 26.11
C GLY A 216 4.53 -23.75 24.91
N TRP A 217 4.19 -23.22 23.73
CA TRP A 217 4.69 -23.52 22.38
C TRP A 217 4.03 -24.68 21.61
N VAL A 218 3.54 -24.37 20.40
CA VAL A 218 3.50 -25.33 19.29
C VAL A 218 3.94 -24.63 17.98
N GLU A 219 4.87 -25.32 17.30
CA GLU A 219 5.52 -25.06 16.01
C GLU A 219 6.37 -23.79 15.81
N THR A 220 7.65 -24.08 15.60
CA THR A 220 8.72 -23.25 15.07
C THR A 220 8.31 -22.56 13.77
N LEU A 221 8.47 -21.24 13.76
CA LEU A 221 8.53 -20.42 12.55
C LEU A 221 9.92 -20.42 11.94
#